data_AF-A0A815KRC4-F1
#
_entry.id   AF-A0A815KRC4-F1
#
_cell.length_a   1.000
_cell.length_b   1.000
_cell.length_c   1.000
_cell.angle_alpha   90.00
_cell.angle_beta   90.00
_cell.angle_gamma   90.00
#
_symmetry.space_group_name_H-M   'P 1'
#
loop_
_entity.id
_entity.type
_entity.pdbx_description
1 polymer ?
#
loop_
_entity_poly.entity_id
_entity_poly.type
_entity_poly.pdbx_seq_one_letter_code
_entity_poly.pdbx_strand_id
1 'polypeptide(L)'
;RTRLEPIAIVILSVIMCAASVLVIYESINTITNDTGYFTEVNTTKILTEIDMSALPISVMTATIASKAILFFLCYRIKTPTMSALSSDHRNDVFSNIVALTCGLIGSFAYRKEIRQEAIIIDPVGAILISFYIIFTWIRQANGQVKRLSGLTADPRFLSQITWITYHHSPLIEKIDT
;
A
#
# COMPACT_ATOMS: atom_id res chain seq x y z
N ARG A 1 5.58 -12.47 23.68
CA ARG A 1 4.50 -12.26 22.67
C ARG A 1 4.49 -10.86 22.06
N THR A 2 4.81 -9.78 22.78
CA THR A 2 4.81 -8.38 22.28
C THR A 2 5.93 -7.99 21.30
N ARG A 3 6.94 -8.84 21.08
CA ARG A 3 8.03 -8.58 20.11
C ARG A 3 7.77 -9.11 18.70
N LEU A 4 6.77 -9.99 18.52
CA LEU A 4 6.47 -10.56 17.20
C LEU A 4 5.67 -9.61 16.30
N GLU A 5 4.82 -8.77 16.89
CA GLU A 5 4.01 -7.77 16.17
C GLU A 5 4.86 -6.84 15.28
N PRO A 6 5.88 -6.13 15.80
CA PRO A 6 6.69 -5.24 14.97
C PRO A 6 7.49 -6.01 13.89
N ILE A 7 7.96 -7.23 14.19
CA ILE A 7 8.67 -8.08 13.21
C ILE A 7 7.74 -8.47 12.06
N ALA A 8 6.53 -8.91 12.37
CA ALA A 8 5.53 -9.30 11.37
C ALA A 8 5.18 -8.13 10.44
N ILE A 9 5.01 -6.92 10.99
CA ILE A 9 4.71 -5.73 10.18
C ILE A 9 5.90 -5.36 9.28
N VAL A 10 7.15 -5.52 9.74
CA VAL A 10 8.34 -5.28 8.90
C VAL A 10 8.39 -6.28 7.74
N ILE A 11 8.17 -7.58 8.00
CA ILE A 11 8.14 -8.62 6.96
C ILE A 11 7.04 -8.31 5.93
N LEU A 12 5.84 -7.98 6.39
CA LEU A 12 4.72 -7.58 5.53
C LEU A 12 5.10 -6.39 4.65
N SER A 13 5.76 -5.38 5.22
CA SER A 13 6.20 -4.20 4.48
C SER A 13 7.19 -4.56 3.37
N VAL A 14 8.12 -5.48 3.62
CA VAL A 14 9.10 -5.94 2.62
C VAL A 14 8.39 -6.67 1.47
N ILE A 15 7.46 -7.57 1.78
CA ILE A 15 6.68 -8.30 0.77
C ILE A 15 5.89 -7.33 -0.11
N MET A 16 5.24 -6.34 0.49
CA MET A 16 4.43 -5.36 -0.25
C MET A 16 5.28 -4.43 -1.11
N CYS A 17 6.47 -4.03 -0.64
CA CYS A 17 7.43 -3.31 -1.47
C CYS A 17 7.90 -4.15 -2.67
N ALA A 18 8.24 -5.43 -2.44
CA ALA A 18 8.65 -6.33 -3.51
C ALA A 18 7.53 -6.54 -4.55
N ALA A 19 6.30 -6.79 -4.10
CA ALA A 19 5.14 -6.89 -4.97
C ALA A 19 4.92 -5.63 -5.80
N SER A 20 5.08 -4.45 -5.20
CA SER A 20 4.95 -3.17 -5.92
C SER A 20 6.04 -2.98 -6.98
N VAL A 21 7.28 -3.43 -6.71
CA VAL A 21 8.35 -3.43 -7.72
C VAL A 21 8.03 -4.37 -8.88
N LEU A 22 7.44 -5.54 -8.61
CA LEU A 22 6.97 -6.45 -9.66
C LEU A 22 5.90 -5.80 -10.54
N VAL A 23 4.94 -5.07 -9.94
CA VAL A 23 3.92 -4.34 -10.71
C VAL A 23 4.55 -3.25 -11.57
N ILE A 24 5.55 -2.51 -11.08
CA ILE A 24 6.29 -1.53 -11.88
C ILE A 24 6.99 -2.20 -13.06
N TYR A 25 7.70 -3.32 -12.81
CA TYR A 25 8.38 -4.07 -13.86
C TYR A 25 7.41 -4.56 -14.94
N GLU A 26 6.27 -5.14 -14.53
CA GLU A 26 5.25 -5.60 -15.46
C GLU A 26 4.66 -4.43 -16.26
N SER A 27 4.36 -3.31 -15.60
CA SER A 27 3.82 -2.11 -16.26
C SER A 27 4.79 -1.51 -17.29
N ILE A 28 6.10 -1.51 -16.98
CA ILE A 28 7.14 -1.06 -17.92
C ILE A 28 7.21 -2.03 -19.11
N ASN A 29 7.19 -3.34 -18.85
CA ASN A 29 7.18 -4.35 -19.90
C ASN A 29 5.93 -4.22 -20.78
N THR A 30 4.76 -3.97 -20.22
CA THR A 30 3.54 -3.70 -20.98
C THR A 30 3.76 -2.50 -21.90
N ILE A 31 4.30 -1.38 -21.39
CA ILE A 31 4.58 -0.20 -22.24
C ILE A 31 5.59 -0.52 -23.34
N THR A 32 6.72 -1.16 -23.04
CA THR A 32 7.78 -1.40 -24.04
C THR A 32 7.40 -2.48 -25.05
N ASN A 33 6.69 -3.52 -24.61
CA ASN A 33 6.31 -4.63 -25.47
C ASN A 33 5.03 -4.33 -26.26
N ASP A 34 4.00 -3.68 -25.69
CA ASP A 34 2.80 -3.31 -26.47
C ASP A 34 3.08 -2.23 -27.52
N THR A 35 4.19 -1.48 -27.41
CA THR A 35 4.63 -0.59 -28.51
C THR A 35 5.19 -1.37 -29.71
N GLY A 36 5.53 -2.66 -29.54
CA GLY A 36 6.09 -3.53 -30.60
C GLY A 36 5.29 -4.80 -30.95
N TYR A 37 4.29 -5.20 -30.16
CA TYR A 37 3.67 -6.53 -30.22
C TYR A 37 2.16 -6.54 -30.49
N PHE A 38 1.62 -5.61 -31.28
CA PHE A 38 0.26 -5.78 -31.81
C PHE A 38 0.17 -6.89 -32.90
N THR A 39 1.27 -7.60 -33.20
CA THR A 39 1.33 -8.48 -34.38
C THR A 39 1.16 -9.97 -34.10
N GLU A 40 1.25 -10.51 -32.87
CA GLU A 40 1.22 -12.00 -32.78
C GLU A 40 0.72 -12.67 -31.50
N VAL A 41 -0.13 -12.04 -30.68
CA VAL A 41 -0.83 -12.77 -29.61
C VAL A 41 -2.32 -12.39 -29.57
N ASN A 42 -3.12 -13.11 -30.37
CA ASN A 42 -4.57 -13.34 -30.14
C ASN A 42 -5.38 -12.15 -29.59
N THR A 43 -5.20 -10.99 -30.22
CA THR A 43 -5.88 -9.73 -29.92
C THR A 43 -7.40 -9.77 -30.21
N THR A 44 -7.91 -10.87 -30.76
CA THR A 44 -9.34 -11.14 -30.93
C THR A 44 -10.00 -11.82 -29.74
N LYS A 45 -9.26 -12.31 -28.74
CA LYS A 45 -9.84 -13.00 -27.56
C LYS A 45 -9.78 -12.18 -26.26
N ILE A 46 -8.81 -11.27 -26.14
CA ILE A 46 -8.67 -10.40 -24.96
C ILE A 46 -9.48 -9.10 -25.14
N LEU A 47 -9.54 -8.53 -26.35
CA LEU A 47 -10.29 -7.29 -26.61
C LEU A 47 -11.80 -7.52 -26.81
N THR A 48 -12.24 -8.75 -27.08
CA THR A 48 -13.67 -9.13 -27.04
C THR A 48 -14.16 -9.40 -25.60
N GLU A 49 -13.26 -9.49 -24.62
CA GLU A 49 -13.58 -9.71 -23.20
C GLU A 49 -13.29 -8.51 -22.30
N ILE A 50 -12.86 -7.35 -22.82
CA ILE A 50 -13.10 -6.05 -22.15
C ILE A 50 -14.55 -5.63 -22.43
N ASP A 51 -15.48 -6.57 -22.29
CA ASP A 51 -16.84 -6.19 -22.01
C ASP A 51 -16.80 -5.75 -20.56
N MET A 52 -16.69 -4.43 -20.33
CA MET A 52 -17.03 -3.80 -19.05
C MET A 52 -18.53 -3.97 -18.81
N SER A 53 -18.97 -5.23 -18.85
CA SER A 53 -20.29 -5.71 -18.54
C SER A 53 -20.60 -5.30 -17.10
N ALA A 54 -21.89 -5.29 -16.77
CA ALA A 54 -22.33 -4.93 -15.42
C ALA A 54 -21.64 -5.79 -14.34
N LEU A 55 -21.21 -7.01 -14.68
CA LEU A 55 -20.66 -7.97 -13.74
C LEU A 55 -19.25 -7.61 -13.20
N PRO A 56 -18.19 -7.42 -14.02
CA PRO A 56 -16.89 -6.96 -13.50
C PRO A 56 -16.95 -5.64 -12.72
N ILE A 57 -17.73 -4.67 -13.20
CA ILE A 57 -17.93 -3.38 -12.53
C ILE A 57 -18.58 -3.59 -11.16
N SER A 58 -19.64 -4.41 -11.08
CA SER A 58 -20.33 -4.68 -9.82
C SER A 58 -19.42 -5.35 -8.78
N VAL A 59 -18.59 -6.30 -9.21
CA VAL A 59 -17.65 -7.02 -8.34
C VAL A 59 -16.53 -6.11 -7.85
N MET A 60 -15.94 -5.29 -8.73
CA MET A 60 -14.91 -4.32 -8.32
C MET A 60 -15.49 -3.27 -7.37
N THR A 61 -16.70 -2.77 -7.66
CA THR A 61 -17.37 -1.79 -6.79
C THR A 61 -17.69 -2.38 -5.42
N ALA A 62 -18.15 -3.63 -5.35
CA ALA A 62 -18.38 -4.35 -4.10
C ALA A 62 -17.07 -4.58 -3.31
N THR A 63 -15.98 -4.90 -4.02
CA THR A 63 -14.65 -5.03 -3.42
C THR A 63 -14.16 -3.72 -2.83
N ILE A 64 -14.30 -2.61 -3.55
CA ILE A 64 -13.95 -1.27 -3.08
C ILE A 64 -14.79 -0.90 -1.84
N ALA A 65 -16.10 -1.11 -1.88
CA ALA A 65 -16.99 -0.80 -0.77
C ALA A 65 -16.65 -1.62 0.48
N SER A 66 -16.45 -2.92 0.35
CA SER A 66 -16.10 -3.80 1.47
C SER A 66 -14.75 -3.43 2.10
N LYS A 67 -13.72 -3.20 1.29
CA LYS A 67 -12.40 -2.75 1.75
C LYS A 67 -12.46 -1.36 2.41
N ALA A 68 -13.27 -0.45 1.89
CA ALA A 68 -13.48 0.86 2.50
C ALA A 68 -14.13 0.76 3.89
N ILE A 69 -15.12 -0.11 4.08
CA ILE A 69 -15.72 -0.37 5.40
C ILE A 69 -14.67 -0.91 6.37
N LEU A 70 -13.90 -1.93 5.95
CA LEU A 70 -12.83 -2.49 6.77
C LEU A 70 -11.76 -1.46 7.11
N PHE A 71 -11.41 -0.58 6.17
CA PHE A 71 -10.51 0.54 6.41
C PHE A 71 -11.00 1.43 7.55
N PHE A 72 -12.26 1.86 7.52
CA PHE A 72 -12.83 2.70 8.58
C PHE A 72 -12.86 2.00 9.94
N LEU A 73 -13.19 0.70 9.97
CA LEU A 73 -13.18 -0.09 11.21
C LEU A 73 -11.76 -0.21 11.80
N CYS A 74 -10.77 -0.54 10.97
CA CYS A 74 -9.38 -0.65 11.41
C CYS A 74 -8.79 0.71 11.84
N TYR A 75 -9.16 1.80 11.17
CA TYR A 75 -8.65 3.14 11.47
C TYR A 75 -9.03 3.66 12.87
N ARG A 76 -10.14 3.16 13.42
CA ARG A 76 -10.61 3.50 14.77
C ARG A 76 -9.73 2.89 15.85
N ILE A 77 -9.06 1.77 15.59
CA ILE A 77 -8.26 1.05 16.59
C ILE A 77 -6.79 1.48 16.48
N LYS A 78 -6.23 2.05 17.55
CA LYS A 78 -4.86 2.59 17.57
C LYS A 78 -3.81 1.56 18.01
N THR A 79 -3.73 0.43 17.30
CA THR A 79 -2.65 -0.55 17.47
C THR A 79 -1.74 -0.58 16.24
N PRO A 80 -0.46 -0.99 16.38
CA PRO A 80 0.49 -1.06 15.26
C PRO A 80 0.00 -1.99 14.15
N THR A 81 -0.55 -3.14 14.52
CA THR A 81 -1.17 -4.10 13.59
C THR A 81 -2.36 -3.48 12.86
N MET A 82 -3.29 -2.81 13.57
CA MET A 82 -4.46 -2.19 12.93
C MET A 82 -4.09 -0.98 12.06
N SER A 83 -3.02 -0.27 12.41
CA SER A 83 -2.46 0.79 11.56
C SER A 83 -1.86 0.23 10.26
N ALA A 84 -1.19 -0.92 10.31
CA ALA A 84 -0.67 -1.58 9.12
C ALA A 84 -1.82 -2.08 8.24
N LEU A 85 -2.83 -2.74 8.84
CA LEU A 85 -3.99 -3.27 8.14
C LEU A 85 -4.89 -2.17 7.54
N SER A 86 -5.07 -1.04 8.23
CA SER A 86 -5.77 0.11 7.64
C SER A 86 -4.97 0.73 6.51
N SER A 87 -3.63 0.77 6.59
CA SER A 87 -2.80 1.25 5.46
C SER A 87 -2.93 0.34 4.25
N ASP A 88 -2.98 -0.97 4.46
CA ASP A 88 -3.22 -2.00 3.43
C ASP A 88 -4.59 -1.81 2.75
N HIS A 89 -5.68 -1.77 3.52
CA HIS A 89 -7.02 -1.56 2.97
C HIS A 89 -7.17 -0.22 2.25
N ARG A 90 -6.52 0.84 2.74
CA ARG A 90 -6.48 2.12 2.04
C ARG A 90 -5.81 1.98 0.67
N ASN A 91 -4.66 1.32 0.62
CA ASN A 91 -3.92 1.12 -0.62
C ASN A 91 -4.72 0.27 -1.61
N ASP A 92 -5.42 -0.77 -1.14
CA ASP A 92 -6.33 -1.59 -1.95
C ASP A 92 -7.50 -0.77 -2.52
N VAL A 93 -8.09 0.12 -1.72
CA VAL A 93 -9.18 0.99 -2.21
C VAL A 93 -8.66 1.92 -3.30
N PHE A 94 -7.51 2.56 -3.09
CA PHE A 94 -6.92 3.46 -4.09
C PHE A 94 -6.54 2.72 -5.38
N SER A 95 -5.84 1.59 -5.29
CA SER A 95 -5.42 0.82 -6.47
C SER A 95 -6.62 0.34 -7.29
N ASN A 96 -7.64 -0.22 -6.63
CA ASN A 96 -8.84 -0.71 -7.30
C ASN A 96 -9.69 0.41 -7.91
N ILE A 97 -9.76 1.59 -7.27
CA ILE A 97 -10.44 2.76 -7.85
C ILE A 97 -9.72 3.19 -9.14
N VAL A 98 -8.39 3.31 -9.11
CA VAL A 98 -7.65 3.73 -10.31
C VAL A 98 -7.80 2.71 -11.43
N ALA A 99 -7.64 1.42 -11.13
CA ALA A 99 -7.83 0.34 -12.11
C ALA A 99 -9.25 0.37 -12.72
N LEU A 100 -10.29 0.58 -11.90
CA LEU A 100 -11.66 0.71 -12.38
C LEU A 100 -11.83 1.94 -13.27
N THR A 101 -11.25 3.09 -12.89
CA THR A 101 -11.31 4.31 -13.73
C THR A 101 -10.57 4.15 -15.05
N CYS A 102 -9.38 3.54 -15.05
CA CYS A 102 -8.62 3.26 -16.26
C CYS A 102 -9.39 2.31 -17.19
N GLY A 103 -9.98 1.24 -16.65
CA GLY A 103 -10.81 0.31 -17.41
C GLY A 103 -12.05 0.97 -18.03
N LEU A 104 -12.73 1.85 -17.29
CA LEU A 104 -13.89 2.60 -17.80
C LEU A 104 -13.49 3.59 -18.89
N ILE A 105 -12.38 4.30 -18.71
CA ILE A 105 -11.83 5.22 -19.72
C ILE A 105 -11.45 4.43 -20.98
N GLY A 106 -10.79 3.28 -20.85
CA GLY A 106 -10.45 2.40 -21.96
C GLY A 106 -11.68 1.94 -22.75
N SER A 107 -12.73 1.50 -22.05
CA SER A 107 -14.00 1.09 -22.68
C SER A 107 -14.73 2.23 -23.40
N PHE A 108 -14.63 3.47 -22.89
CA PHE A 108 -15.22 4.63 -23.55
C PHE A 108 -14.38 5.12 -24.74
N ALA A 109 -13.05 5.12 -24.60
CA ALA A 109 -12.12 5.51 -25.67
C ALA A 109 -12.16 4.55 -26.86
N TYR A 110 -12.33 3.24 -26.60
CA TYR A 110 -12.57 2.23 -27.63
C TYR A 110 -13.82 2.51 -28.45
N ARG A 111 -14.92 2.94 -27.80
CA ARG A 111 -16.17 3.34 -28.47
C ARG A 111 -16.07 4.63 -29.29
N LYS A 112 -15.07 5.48 -29.01
CA LYS A 112 -14.85 6.78 -29.67
C LYS A 112 -13.72 6.78 -30.71
N GLU A 113 -13.17 5.61 -31.06
CA GLU A 113 -12.07 5.46 -32.04
C GLU A 113 -10.74 6.19 -31.68
N ILE A 114 -10.57 6.61 -30.43
CA ILE A 114 -9.31 7.20 -29.94
C ILE A 114 -8.44 6.06 -29.40
N ARG A 115 -7.69 5.40 -30.30
CA ARG A 115 -7.09 4.07 -30.04
C ARG A 115 -5.75 4.05 -29.29
N GLN A 116 -4.95 5.12 -29.31
CA GLN A 116 -3.54 5.02 -28.87
C GLN A 116 -3.24 5.59 -27.47
N GLU A 117 -3.88 6.68 -27.05
CA GLU A 117 -3.50 7.30 -25.76
C GLU A 117 -4.09 6.57 -24.55
N ALA A 118 -5.25 5.91 -24.69
CA ALA A 118 -5.94 5.27 -23.57
C ALA A 118 -5.24 4.00 -23.03
N ILE A 119 -4.40 3.35 -23.85
CA ILE A 119 -3.72 2.08 -23.50
C ILE A 119 -2.59 2.32 -22.50
N ILE A 120 -1.92 3.49 -22.57
CA ILE A 120 -0.79 3.84 -21.72
C ILE A 120 -1.25 4.33 -20.33
N ILE A 121 -2.51 4.74 -20.21
CA ILE A 121 -3.06 5.30 -18.96
C ILE A 121 -3.04 4.28 -17.82
N ASP A 122 -3.37 3.02 -18.10
CA ASP A 122 -3.38 1.95 -17.10
C ASP A 122 -1.98 1.63 -16.54
N PRO A 123 -0.96 1.30 -17.36
CA PRO A 123 0.37 1.01 -16.85
C PRO A 123 1.04 2.24 -16.20
N VAL A 124 0.77 3.46 -16.68
CA VAL A 124 1.25 4.68 -16.00
C VAL A 124 0.58 4.85 -14.63
N GLY A 125 -0.73 4.61 -14.54
CA GLY A 125 -1.47 4.62 -13.28
C GLY A 125 -0.92 3.58 -12.29
N ALA A 126 -0.66 2.37 -12.76
CA ALA A 126 -0.09 1.28 -11.97
C ALA A 126 1.31 1.61 -11.43
N ILE A 127 2.17 2.25 -12.23
CA ILE A 127 3.50 2.71 -11.79
C ILE A 127 3.38 3.76 -10.68
N LEU A 128 2.54 4.79 -10.89
CA LEU A 128 2.36 5.86 -9.91
C LEU A 128 1.83 5.35 -8.57
N ILE A 129 0.84 4.45 -8.60
CA ILE A 129 0.31 3.83 -7.39
C ILE A 129 1.35 2.95 -6.71
N SER A 130 2.12 2.18 -7.47
CA SER A 130 3.15 1.31 -6.91
C SER A 130 4.21 2.10 -6.14
N PHE A 131 4.64 3.25 -6.66
CA PHE A 131 5.51 4.16 -5.91
C PHE A 131 4.85 4.63 -4.61
N TYR A 132 3.58 5.07 -4.66
CA TYR A 132 2.84 5.48 -3.48
C TYR A 132 2.75 4.37 -2.41
N ILE A 133 2.50 3.13 -2.83
CA ILE A 133 2.44 1.96 -1.95
C ILE A 133 3.82 1.70 -1.31
N ILE A 134 4.90 1.74 -2.10
CA ILE A 134 6.28 1.59 -1.60
C ILE A 134 6.59 2.65 -0.54
N PHE A 135 6.32 3.92 -0.81
CA PHE A 135 6.57 5.00 0.16
C PHE A 135 5.79 4.79 1.46
N THR A 136 4.53 4.37 1.37
CA THR A 136 3.68 4.09 2.53
C THR A 136 4.25 2.95 3.37
N TRP A 137 4.66 1.84 2.75
CA TRP A 137 5.20 0.67 3.45
C TRP A 137 6.59 0.90 4.02
N ILE A 138 7.46 1.65 3.32
CA ILE A 138 8.76 2.08 3.87
C ILE A 138 8.56 2.90 5.15
N ARG A 139 7.62 3.85 5.15
CA ARG A 139 7.29 4.64 6.34
C ARG A 139 6.79 3.76 7.48
N GLN A 140 5.93 2.78 7.19
CA GLN A 140 5.41 1.86 8.19
C GLN A 140 6.53 0.97 8.77
N ALA A 141 7.38 0.40 7.92
CA ALA A 141 8.54 -0.40 8.30
C ALA A 141 9.50 0.39 9.18
N ASN A 142 9.87 1.61 8.77
CA ASN A 142 10.75 2.49 9.55
C ASN A 142 10.19 2.76 10.95
N GLY A 143 8.87 2.97 11.07
CA GLY A 143 8.21 3.13 12.37
C GLY A 143 8.38 1.91 13.28
N GLN A 144 8.31 0.69 12.73
CA GLN A 144 8.47 -0.54 13.52
C GLN A 144 9.93 -0.89 13.79
N VAL A 145 10.84 -0.66 12.82
CA VAL A 145 12.28 -0.86 12.99
C VAL A 145 12.80 0.01 14.13
N LYS A 146 12.37 1.28 14.23
CA LYS A 146 12.73 2.16 15.34
C LYS A 146 12.31 1.60 16.71
N ARG A 147 11.16 0.91 16.77
CA ARG A 147 10.66 0.25 17.99
C ARG A 147 11.44 -1.02 18.32
N LEU A 148 11.97 -1.71 17.31
CA LEU A 148 12.79 -2.92 17.46
C LEU A 148 14.23 -2.61 17.85
N SER A 149 14.82 -1.56 17.26
CA SER A 149 16.19 -1.13 17.50
C SER A 149 16.40 -0.53 18.89
N GLY A 150 15.34 -0.44 19.72
CA GLY A 150 15.43 0.08 21.07
C GLY A 150 15.84 1.55 21.10
N LEU A 151 15.33 2.37 20.17
CA LEU A 151 15.53 3.82 20.24
C LEU A 151 15.12 4.31 21.62
N THR A 152 16.12 4.73 22.38
CA THR A 152 15.97 5.27 23.72
C THR A 152 15.10 6.51 23.67
N ALA A 153 14.30 6.71 24.73
CA ALA A 153 13.48 7.90 24.84
C ALA A 153 14.36 9.17 24.82
N ASP A 154 13.77 10.31 24.44
CA ASP A 154 14.45 11.60 24.39
C ASP A 154 15.24 11.84 25.71
N PRO A 155 16.51 12.28 25.67
CA PRO A 155 17.33 12.43 26.88
C PRO A 155 16.68 13.32 27.94
N ARG A 156 15.84 14.29 27.53
CA ARG A 156 15.07 15.13 28.45
C ARG A 156 13.99 14.34 29.19
N PHE A 157 13.26 13.46 28.49
CA PHE A 157 12.26 12.60 29.11
C PHE A 157 12.91 11.59 30.07
N LEU A 158 14.05 11.00 29.69
CA LEU A 158 14.83 10.17 30.59
C LEU A 158 15.27 10.94 31.84
N SER A 159 15.82 12.14 31.66
CA SER A 159 16.27 12.98 32.77
C SER A 159 15.13 13.36 33.72
N GLN A 160 13.93 13.63 33.19
CA GLN A 160 12.74 13.87 34.00
C GLN A 160 12.33 12.65 34.82
N ILE A 161 12.34 11.46 34.22
CA ILE A 161 12.05 10.22 34.94
C ILE A 161 13.12 9.98 36.01
N THR A 162 14.41 10.07 35.68
CA THR A 162 15.51 9.92 36.64
C THR A 162 15.35 10.88 37.82
N TRP A 163 14.98 12.14 37.55
CA TRP A 163 14.75 13.14 38.60
C TRP A 163 13.59 12.78 39.53
N ILE A 164 12.45 12.35 38.95
CA ILE A 164 11.27 11.92 39.72
C ILE A 164 11.60 10.69 40.56
N THR A 165 12.29 9.71 39.97
CA THR A 165 12.71 8.47 40.66
C THR A 165 13.67 8.80 41.81
N TYR A 166 14.63 9.68 41.60
CA TYR A 166 15.59 10.08 42.64
C TYR A 166 14.90 10.75 43.84
N HIS A 167 13.90 11.60 43.59
CA HIS A 167 13.15 12.28 44.66
C HIS A 167 12.02 11.44 45.28
N HIS A 168 11.75 10.23 44.78
CA HIS A 168 10.64 9.43 45.26
C HIS A 168 10.86 8.89 46.68
N SER A 169 12.09 8.56 47.05
CA SER A 169 12.43 8.01 48.36
C SER A 169 13.88 8.33 48.75
N PRO A 170 14.13 8.70 50.03
CA PRO A 170 15.48 8.94 50.53
C PRO A 170 16.36 7.68 50.59
N LEU A 171 15.78 6.48 50.37
CA LEU A 171 16.51 5.20 50.34
C LEU A 171 17.19 4.92 48.99
N ILE A 172 16.98 5.77 47.98
CA ILE A 172 17.53 5.56 46.64
C ILE A 172 18.93 6.21 46.56
N GLU A 173 19.98 5.39 46.64
CA GLU A 173 21.38 5.87 46.59
C GLU A 173 21.90 6.07 45.16
N LYS A 174 21.46 5.24 44.21
CA LYS A 174 21.91 5.29 42.82
C LYS A 174 20.81 4.83 41.86
N ILE A 175 20.75 5.49 40.71
CA ILE A 175 19.96 5.06 39.55
C ILE A 175 20.94 4.69 38.44
N ASP A 176 20.94 3.42 38.02
CA ASP A 176 21.72 2.97 36.87
C ASP A 176 20.90 3.22 35.60
N THR A 177 21.37 4.12 34.75
CA THR A 177 20.75 4.52 33.47
C THR A 177 21.47 3.89 32.30
#